data_AF-A0A177Y8U1-F1
#
_entry.id   AF-A0A177Y8U1-F1
#
_cell.length_a   1.000
_cell.length_b   1.000
_cell.length_c   1.000
_cell.angle_alpha   90.00
_cell.angle_beta   90.00
_cell.angle_gamma   90.00
#
_symmetry.space_group_name_H-M   'P 1'
#
loop_
_entity.id
_entity.type
_entity.pdbx_description
1 polymer ?
#
loop_
_entity_poly.entity_id
_entity_poly.type
_entity_poly.pdbx_seq_one_letter_code
_entity_poly.pdbx_strand_id
1 'polypeptide(L)'
;MDPVEAFARFDELSARILKDEDPVVIASKAGDVVLMSAAEYRSTMETMYLFSTPANAKWLIESLEQADRGEFETFPFERRDGGDPV
;
A
#
# COMPACT_ATOMS: atom_id res chain seq x y z
N MET A 1 -4.39 21.89 4.20
CA MET A 1 -3.21 22.68 4.62
C MET A 1 -2.60 23.32 3.37
N ASP A 2 -2.13 24.57 3.42
CA ASP A 2 -1.44 25.17 2.25
C ASP A 2 0.05 24.73 2.19
N PRO A 3 0.76 24.92 1.06
CA PRO A 3 2.12 24.41 0.92
C PRO A 3 3.12 25.08 1.87
N VAL A 4 2.95 26.37 2.17
CA VAL A 4 3.87 27.12 3.04
C VAL A 4 3.79 26.56 4.46
N GLU A 5 2.58 26.32 4.95
CA GLU A 5 2.37 25.69 6.25
C GLU A 5 2.92 24.25 6.28
N ALA A 6 2.70 23.48 5.20
CA ALA A 6 3.17 22.10 5.11
C ALA A 6 4.71 21.99 5.15
N PHE A 7 5.41 22.84 4.41
CA PHE A 7 6.88 22.88 4.45
C PHE A 7 7.41 23.32 5.82
N ALA A 8 6.77 24.29 6.46
CA ALA A 8 7.18 24.75 7.79
C ALA A 8 7.03 23.65 8.88
N ARG A 9 6.14 22.68 8.66
CA ARG A 9 5.82 21.60 9.62
C ARG A 9 6.22 20.21 9.12
N PHE A 10 7.09 20.12 8.12
CA PHE A 10 7.37 18.88 7.40
C PHE A 10 7.81 17.72 8.33
N ASP A 11 8.71 17.98 9.29
CA ASP A 11 9.20 16.93 10.20
C ASP A 11 8.10 16.39 11.12
N GLU A 12 7.26 17.28 11.65
CA GLU A 12 6.11 16.91 12.50
C GLU A 12 5.10 16.07 11.70
N LEU A 13 4.75 16.53 10.50
CA LEU A 13 3.81 15.84 9.62
C LEU A 13 4.34 14.47 9.20
N SER A 14 5.62 14.39 8.81
CA SER A 14 6.26 13.15 8.41
C SER A 14 6.28 12.15 9.57
N ALA A 15 6.64 12.58 10.77
CA ALA A 15 6.62 11.73 11.96
C ALA A 15 5.21 11.20 12.26
N ARG A 16 4.18 12.04 12.12
CA ARG A 16 2.78 11.62 12.29
C ARG A 16 2.34 10.62 11.22
N ILE A 17 2.59 10.91 9.95
CA ILE A 17 2.27 10.02 8.82
C ILE A 17 2.92 8.65 8.99
N LEU A 18 4.20 8.61 9.37
CA LEU A 18 4.93 7.36 9.57
C LEU A 18 4.42 6.56 10.77
N LYS A 19 3.88 7.23 11.78
CA LYS A 19 3.39 6.59 13.01
C LYS A 19 1.95 6.10 12.87
N ASP A 20 1.10 6.93 12.28
CA ASP A 20 -0.35 6.74 12.28
C ASP A 20 -0.88 6.25 10.91
N GLU A 21 -0.01 6.13 9.90
CA GLU A 21 -0.36 5.77 8.50
C GLU A 21 -1.51 6.61 7.93
N ASP A 22 -1.53 7.89 8.28
CA ASP A 22 -2.59 8.84 7.91
C ASP A 22 -2.08 9.89 6.90
N PRO A 23 -2.43 9.77 5.61
CA PRO A 23 -2.04 10.72 4.57
C PRO A 23 -2.53 12.15 4.83
N VAL A 24 -1.72 13.12 4.42
CA VAL A 24 -2.07 14.55 4.53
C VAL A 24 -2.25 15.15 3.14
N VAL A 25 -3.38 15.84 2.94
CA VAL A 25 -3.65 16.61 1.72
C VAL A 25 -3.17 18.05 1.89
N ILE A 26 -2.27 18.46 0.99
CA ILE A 26 -1.75 19.82 0.88
C ILE A 26 -2.41 20.46 -0.34
N ALA A 27 -3.26 21.46 -0.07
CA ALA A 27 -4.03 22.14 -1.10
C ALA A 27 -3.21 23.25 -1.74
N SER A 28 -3.27 23.38 -3.08
CA SER A 28 -2.58 24.46 -3.80
C SER A 28 -3.46 25.05 -4.90
N LYS A 29 -3.11 26.27 -5.36
CA LYS A 29 -3.83 26.90 -6.48
C LYS A 29 -3.75 26.10 -7.79
N ALA A 30 -2.72 25.25 -7.95
CA ALA A 30 -2.53 24.43 -9.15
C ALA A 30 -3.17 23.03 -9.03
N GLY A 31 -3.68 22.68 -7.85
CA GLY A 31 -4.17 21.34 -7.52
C GLY A 31 -3.58 20.82 -6.21
N ASP A 32 -4.25 19.85 -5.63
CA ASP A 32 -3.87 19.28 -4.33
C ASP A 32 -2.81 18.19 -4.51
N VAL A 33 -1.94 18.05 -3.50
CA VAL A 33 -0.96 16.98 -3.42
C VAL A 33 -1.14 16.19 -2.12
N VAL A 34 -0.84 14.89 -2.16
CA VAL A 34 -0.94 14.02 -0.99
C VAL A 34 0.47 13.66 -0.52
N LEU A 35 0.73 13.86 0.77
CA LEU A 35 1.92 13.36 1.45
C LEU A 35 1.51 12.12 2.24
N MET A 36 2.18 11.00 1.98
CA MET A 36 1.92 9.70 2.63
C MET A 36 3.24 8.95 2.82
N SER A 37 3.23 7.88 3.61
CA SER A 37 4.42 7.06 3.79
C SER A 37 4.79 6.35 2.48
N ALA A 38 6.08 6.12 2.26
CA ALA A 38 6.52 5.36 1.09
C ALA A 38 6.03 3.90 1.12
N ALA A 39 5.80 3.34 2.31
CA ALA A 39 5.26 1.99 2.48
C ALA A 39 3.80 1.92 2.02
N GLU A 40 2.98 2.87 2.46
CA GLU A 40 1.56 2.99 2.07
C GLU A 40 1.41 3.23 0.57
N TYR A 41 2.24 4.11 -0.01
CA TYR A 41 2.27 4.32 -1.46
C TYR A 41 2.56 3.02 -2.22
N ARG A 42 3.58 2.26 -1.80
CA ARG A 42 3.92 0.97 -2.44
C ARG A 42 2.81 -0.05 -2.29
N SER A 43 2.22 -0.18 -1.11
CA SER A 43 1.10 -1.11 -0.85
C SER A 43 -0.13 -0.77 -1.72
N THR A 44 -0.42 0.52 -1.87
CA THR A 44 -1.50 1.00 -2.76
C THR A 44 -1.21 0.66 -4.22
N MET A 45 0.02 0.92 -4.69
CA MET A 45 0.43 0.60 -6.06
C MET A 45 0.43 -0.89 -6.36
N GLU A 46 0.86 -1.72 -5.41
CA GLU A 46 0.78 -3.18 -5.51
C GLU A 46 -0.67 -3.65 -5.61
N THR A 47 -1.55 -3.12 -4.75
CA THR A 47 -2.98 -3.42 -4.81
C THR A 47 -3.56 -3.03 -6.17
N MET A 48 -3.30 -1.82 -6.66
CA MET A 48 -3.74 -1.41 -8.00
C MET A 48 -3.18 -2.31 -9.10
N TYR A 49 -1.94 -2.76 -8.97
CA TYR A 49 -1.32 -3.69 -9.92
C TYR A 49 -2.03 -5.05 -9.93
N LEU A 50 -2.33 -5.61 -8.76
CA LEU A 50 -3.12 -6.84 -8.61
C LEU A 50 -4.49 -6.72 -9.29
N PHE A 51 -5.14 -5.55 -9.20
CA PHE A 51 -6.44 -5.31 -9.82
C PHE A 51 -6.37 -4.75 -11.25
N SER A 52 -5.19 -4.67 -11.86
CA SER A 52 -5.00 -3.98 -13.15
C SER A 52 -5.66 -4.66 -14.36
N THR A 53 -5.98 -5.96 -14.27
CA THR A 53 -6.70 -6.68 -15.33
C THR A 53 -7.97 -7.32 -14.79
N PRO A 54 -9.07 -7.32 -15.57
CA PRO A 54 -10.33 -7.95 -15.14
C PRO A 54 -10.17 -9.44 -14.82
N ALA A 55 -9.32 -10.15 -15.56
CA ALA A 55 -9.05 -11.57 -15.34
C ALA A 55 -8.35 -11.81 -13.99
N ASN A 56 -7.29 -11.06 -13.68
CA ASN A 56 -6.57 -11.22 -12.42
C ASN A 56 -7.42 -10.81 -11.21
N ALA A 57 -8.18 -9.71 -11.34
CA ALA A 57 -9.12 -9.25 -10.31
C ALA A 57 -10.15 -10.33 -9.97
N LYS A 58 -10.74 -10.97 -11.00
CA LYS A 58 -11.70 -12.07 -10.82
C LYS A 58 -11.08 -13.25 -10.07
N TRP A 59 -9.89 -13.70 -10.49
CA TRP A 59 -9.22 -14.82 -9.84
C TRP A 59 -8.83 -14.53 -8.38
N LEU A 60 -8.38 -13.32 -8.08
CA LEU A 60 -8.04 -12.92 -6.71
C LEU A 60 -9.27 -12.95 -5.80
N ILE A 61 -10.41 -12.41 -6.26
CA ILE A 61 -11.66 -12.42 -5.50
C ILE A 61 -12.14 -13.86 -5.28
N GLU A 62 -12.16 -14.70 -6.32
CA GLU A 62 -12.53 -16.11 -6.21
C GLU A 62 -11.62 -16.86 -5.23
N SER A 63 -10.32 -16.58 -5.24
CA SER A 63 -9.35 -17.20 -4.32
C SER A 63 -9.57 -16.77 -2.87
N LEU A 64 -9.93 -15.50 -2.64
CA LEU A 64 -10.26 -15.00 -1.30
C LEU A 64 -11.53 -15.67 -0.76
N GLU A 65 -12.57 -15.81 -1.60
CA GLU A 65 -13.80 -16.49 -1.21
C GLU A 65 -13.59 -17.98 -0.91
N GLN A 66 -12.73 -18.66 -1.68
CA GLN A 66 -12.29 -20.03 -1.39
C GLN A 66 -11.59 -20.10 -0.03
N ALA A 67 -10.65 -19.19 0.23
CA ALA A 67 -9.92 -19.12 1.49
C ALA A 67 -10.86 -18.91 2.69
N ASP A 68 -11.85 -18.02 2.59
CA ASP A 68 -12.84 -17.77 3.64
C ASP A 68 -13.71 -19.01 3.93
N ARG A 69 -13.92 -19.87 2.92
CA ARG A 69 -14.61 -21.17 3.07
C ARG A 69 -13.69 -22.29 3.56
N GLY A 70 -12.40 -22.04 3.72
CA GLY A 70 -11.41 -23.05 4.09
C GLY A 70 -11.00 -23.98 2.94
N GLU A 71 -11.26 -23.59 1.70
CA GLU A 71 -10.90 -24.34 0.50
C GLU A 71 -9.44 -24.05 0.14
N PHE A 72 -8.52 -24.86 0.66
CA PHE A 72 -7.10 -24.75 0.41
C PHE A 72 -6.53 -26.05 -0.15
N GLU A 73 -5.59 -25.94 -1.09
CA GLU A 73 -4.75 -27.05 -1.51
C GLU A 73 -3.37 -26.91 -0.86
N THR A 74 -2.94 -27.94 -0.12
CA THR A 74 -1.63 -27.94 0.53
C THR A 74 -0.59 -28.55 -0.40
N PHE A 75 0.45 -27.77 -0.71
CA PHE A 75 1.61 -28.25 -1.44
C PHE A 75 2.81 -28.37 -0.49
N PRO A 76 3.65 -29.41 -0.62
CA PRO A 76 4.92 -29.45 0.09
C PRO A 76 5.78 -28.26 -0.37
N PHE A 77 6.03 -27.32 0.53
CA PHE A 77 6.93 -26.19 0.30
C PHE A 77 8.25 -26.43 1.03
N GLU A 78 9.30 -26.77 0.30
CA GLU A 78 10.66 -26.75 0.82
C GLU A 78 11.20 -25.33 0.65
N ARG A 79 11.33 -24.58 1.75
CA ARG A 79 12.05 -23.30 1.73
C ARG A 79 13.47 -23.61 1.28
N ARG A 80 13.90 -23.04 0.15
CA ARG A 80 15.32 -23.08 -0.24
C ARG A 80 16.13 -22.44 0.89
N ASP A 81 16.97 -23.23 1.54
CA ASP A 81 17.85 -22.76 2.61
C ASP A 81 18.77 -21.62 2.10
N GLY A 82 18.67 -20.46 2.74
CA GLY A 82 19.81 -19.57 2.96
C GLY A 82 20.24 -18.60 1.84
N GLY A 83 19.39 -17.65 1.47
CA GLY A 83 19.85 -16.37 0.95
C GLY A 83 19.11 -15.24 1.64
N ASP A 84 19.81 -14.44 2.46
CA ASP A 84 19.23 -13.24 3.08
C ASP A 84 18.61 -12.33 2.01
N PRO A 85 17.45 -11.71 2.28
CA PRO A 85 16.88 -10.73 1.36
C PRO A 85 17.77 -9.48 1.33
N VAL A 86 18.25 -9.13 0.13
CA VAL A 86 18.90 -7.83 -0.17
C VAL A 86 17.83 -6.75 -0.32
#